data_AF-A0A4P7D6A7-F1
#
_entry.id   AF-A0A4P7D6A7-F1
#
_cell.length_a   1.000
_cell.length_b   1.000
_cell.length_c   1.000
_cell.angle_alpha   90.00
_cell.angle_beta   90.00
_cell.angle_gamma   90.00
#
_symmetry.space_group_name_H-M   'P 1'
#
loop_
_entity.id
_entity.type
_entity.pdbx_description
1 polymer ?
#
loop_
_entity_poly.entity_id
_entity_poly.type
_entity_poly.pdbx_seq_one_letter_code
_entity_poly.pdbx_strand_id
1 'polypeptide(L)' 'MPELNSHSRDRVYTHCARAVSAAGRESESLFLARLALLLFEQIGDAQACEAAIDAALHSLPAPSLSA' A
#
# COMPACT_ATOMS: atom_id res chain seq x y z
N MET A 1 -11.68 7.68 -13.67
CA MET A 1 -11.54 6.57 -12.71
C MET A 1 -12.51 6.83 -11.57
N PRO A 2 -13.26 5.85 -11.06
CA PRO A 2 -14.16 6.07 -9.93
C PRO A 2 -13.31 6.38 -8.69
N GLU A 3 -13.46 7.57 -8.15
CA GLU A 3 -12.79 7.99 -6.92
C GLU A 3 -13.44 7.28 -5.72
N LEU A 4 -12.64 6.64 -4.85
CA LEU A 4 -13.16 6.17 -3.56
C LEU A 4 -13.64 7.38 -2.77
N ASN A 5 -14.92 7.40 -2.39
CA ASN A 5 -15.43 8.38 -1.43
C ASN A 5 -14.67 8.26 -0.09
N SER A 6 -14.59 9.36 0.65
CA SER A 6 -13.75 9.46 1.85
C SER A 6 -14.05 8.38 2.90
N HIS A 7 -15.33 8.02 3.07
CA HIS A 7 -15.73 6.97 4.02
C HIS A 7 -15.25 5.57 3.59
N SER A 8 -15.35 5.25 2.30
CA SER A 8 -14.87 3.97 1.77
C SER A 8 -13.35 3.89 1.83
N ARG A 9 -12.67 5.02 1.56
CA ARG A 9 -11.21 5.14 1.66
C ARG A 9 -10.72 4.91 3.08
N ASP A 10 -11.33 5.57 4.06
CA ASP A 10 -11.01 5.40 5.48
C ASP A 10 -11.24 3.96 5.96
N ARG A 11 -12.37 3.37 5.57
CA ARG A 11 -12.69 1.98 5.91
C ARG A 11 -11.65 0.99 5.36
N VAL A 12 -11.27 1.14 4.09
CA VAL A 12 -10.27 0.26 3.45
C VAL A 12 -8.88 0.48 4.08
N TYR A 13 -8.50 1.73 4.34
CA TYR A 13 -7.25 2.06 5.03
C TYR A 13 -7.18 1.42 6.43
N THR A 14 -8.24 1.58 7.23
CA THR A 14 -8.34 0.98 8.57
C THR A 14 -8.24 -0.55 8.52
N HIS A 15 -8.86 -1.17 7.51
CA HIS A 15 -8.78 -2.61 7.32
C HIS A 15 -7.35 -3.05 6.95
N CYS A 16 -6.68 -2.33 6.05
CA CYS A 16 -5.30 -2.59 5.67
C CYS A 16 -4.35 -2.48 6.87
N ALA A 17 -4.45 -1.41 7.68
CA ALA A 17 -3.63 -1.20 8.87
C ALA A 17 -3.78 -2.33 9.90
N ARG A 18 -5.02 -2.81 10.10
CA ARG A 18 -5.28 -3.97 10.96
C ARG A 18 -4.67 -5.25 10.41
N ALA A 19 -4.74 -5.46 9.10
CA ALA A 19 -4.16 -6.64 8.46
C ALA A 19 -2.62 -6.66 8.54
N VAL A 20 -1.98 -5.51 8.31
CA VAL A 20 -0.52 -5.33 8.52
C VAL A 20 -0.15 -5.64 9.96
N SER A 21 -0.89 -5.08 10.93
CA SER A 21 -0.65 -5.33 12.35
C SER A 21 -0.82 -6.82 12.71
N ALA A 22 -1.79 -7.50 12.11
CA ALA A 22 -2.03 -8.93 12.32
C ALA A 22 -0.96 -9.83 11.68
N ALA A 23 -0.38 -9.42 10.55
CA ALA A 23 0.74 -10.14 9.91
C ALA A 23 1.99 -10.13 10.79
N GLY A 24 2.19 -9.06 11.57
CA GLY A 24 3.34 -8.92 12.47
C GLY A 24 4.65 -8.60 11.74
N ARG A 25 5.64 -8.10 12.48
CA ARG A 25 6.90 -7.56 11.92
C ARG A 25 7.66 -8.52 11.02
N GLU A 26 7.66 -9.81 11.33
CA GLU A 26 8.42 -10.81 10.57
C GLU A 26 7.81 -11.10 9.20
N SER A 27 6.49 -10.96 9.06
CA SER A 27 5.77 -11.25 7.81
C SER A 27 5.21 -10.00 7.13
N GLU A 28 5.43 -8.81 7.69
CA GLU A 28 4.89 -7.54 7.17
C GLU A 28 5.28 -7.31 5.70
N SER A 29 6.56 -7.42 5.37
CA SER A 29 7.04 -7.21 3.99
C SER A 29 6.45 -8.25 3.02
N LEU A 30 6.33 -9.51 3.46
CA LEU A 30 5.74 -10.57 2.64
C LEU A 30 4.24 -10.35 2.43
N PHE A 31 3.52 -9.94 3.47
CA PHE A 31 2.11 -9.59 3.40
C PHE A 31 1.88 -8.43 2.44
N LEU A 32 2.66 -7.35 2.55
CA LEU A 32 2.55 -6.18 1.68
C LEU A 32 2.85 -6.53 0.22
N ALA A 33 3.90 -7.32 -0.04
CA ALA A 33 4.22 -7.78 -1.39
C ALA A 33 3.08 -8.61 -2.00
N ARG A 34 2.47 -9.51 -1.21
CA ARG A 34 1.33 -10.33 -1.65
C ARG A 34 0.07 -9.49 -1.88
N LEU A 35 -0.21 -8.54 -0.98
CA LEU A 35 -1.34 -7.63 -1.12
C LEU A 35 -1.20 -6.78 -2.38
N ALA A 36 -0.01 -6.22 -2.63
CA ALA A 36 0.27 -5.44 -3.83
C ALA A 36 0.07 -6.27 -5.11
N LEU A 37 0.58 -7.50 -5.15
CA LEU A 37 0.40 -8.40 -6.29
C LEU A 37 -1.09 -8.63 -6.61
N LEU A 38 -1.90 -8.96 -5.60
CA LEU A 38 -3.34 -9.19 -5.78
C LEU A 38 -4.10 -7.93 -6.23
N LEU A 39 -3.62 -6.75 -5.86
CA LEU A 39 -4.19 -5.48 -6.34
C LEU A 39 -3.77 -5.20 -7.78
N PHE A 40 -2.52 -5.46 -8.15
CA PHE A 40 -2.03 -5.29 -9.51
C PHE A 40 -2.75 -6.20 -10.50
N GLU A 41 -3.03 -7.45 -10.11
CA GLU A 41 -3.86 -8.36 -10.91
C GLU A 41 -5.28 -7.84 -11.16
N GLN A 42 -5.86 -7.14 -10.18
CA GLN A 42 -7.17 -6.50 -10.33
C GLN A 42 -7.12 -5.23 -11.19
N ILE A 43 -6.02 -4.47 -11.13
CA ILE A 43 -5.83 -3.25 -11.93
C ILE A 43 -5.56 -3.59 -13.39
N GLY A 44 -4.75 -4.62 -13.67
CA GLY A 44 -4.45 -5.11 -15.01
C GLY A 44 -3.62 -4.15 -15.89
N ASP A 45 -3.11 -3.06 -15.34
CA ASP A 45 -2.33 -2.03 -16.02
C ASP A 45 -0.96 -1.90 -15.36
N ALA A 46 0.07 -2.45 -16.01
CA ALA A 46 1.43 -2.47 -15.49
C ALA A 46 2.02 -1.06 -15.31
N GLN A 47 1.76 -0.14 -16.26
CA GLN A 47 2.31 1.20 -16.21
C GLN A 47 1.69 2.01 -15.07
N ALA A 48 0.38 1.86 -14.85
CA ALA A 48 -0.30 2.47 -13.71
C ALA A 48 0.23 1.91 -12.37
N CYS A 49 0.53 0.60 -12.31
CA CYS A 49 1.11 -0.02 -11.12
C CYS A 49 2.53 0.48 -10.83
N GLU A 50 3.39 0.55 -11.84
CA GLU A 50 4.76 1.09 -11.71
C GLU A 50 4.73 2.55 -11.22
N ALA A 51 3.89 3.40 -11.83
CA ALA A 51 3.74 4.79 -11.43
C ALA A 51 3.26 4.94 -9.97
N ALA A 52 2.37 4.06 -9.52
CA ALA A 52 1.89 4.06 -8.13
C ALA A 52 2.99 3.64 -7.14
N ILE A 53 3.84 2.67 -7.50
CA ILE A 53 4.99 2.25 -6.70
C ILE A 53 5.98 3.42 -6.53
N ASP A 54 6.33 4.09 -7.63
CA ASP A 54 7.25 5.23 -7.60
C ASP A 54 6.70 6.38 -6.76
N ALA A 55 5.40 6.68 -6.88
CA ALA A 55 4.74 7.70 -6.07
C ALA A 55 4.74 7.35 -4.56
N ALA A 56 4.52 6.08 -4.22
CA ALA A 56 4.57 5.61 -2.84
C ALA A 56 5.99 5.71 -2.27
N LEU A 57 7.00 5.33 -3.05
CA LEU A 57 8.41 5.42 -2.66
C LEU A 57 8.83 6.88 -2.43
N HIS A 58 8.40 7.79 -3.31
CA HIS A 58 8.69 9.23 -3.18
C HIS A 58 8.04 9.88 -1.95
N SER A 59 6.91 9.32 -1.49
CA SER A 59 6.16 9.83 -0.32
C SER A 59 6.72 9.32 1.01
N LEU A 60 7.67 8.39 1.01
CA LEU A 60 8.31 7.94 2.25
C LEU A 60 9.11 9.10 2.85
N PRO A 61 8.96 9.38 4.16
CA PRO A 61 9.80 10.38 4.80
C PRO A 61 11.27 9.95 4.68
N ALA A 62 12.13 10.90 4.30
CA ALA A 62 13.57 10.65 4.31
C ALA A 62 13.97 10.16 5.71
N PRO A 63 14.87 9.16 5.81
CA PRO A 63 15.33 8.68 7.11
C PRO A 63 15.83 9.90 7.90
N SER A 64 15.18 10.16 9.04
CA SER A 64 15.63 11.22 9.94
C SER A 64 16.98 10.78 10.49
N LEU A 65 18.06 11.28 9.87
CA LEU A 65 19.41 11.25 10.43
C LEU A 65 19.42 12.18 11.65
N SER A 66 18.80 11.74 12.73
CA SER A 66 19.07 12.23 14.08
C SER A 66 20.06 11.26 14.69
N ALA A 67 21.34 11.53 14.42
CA ALA A 67 22.48 11.00 15.15
C ALA A 67 22.68 11.75 16.47
#